data_AF-A0AA39AL55-F1
#
_entry.id   AF-A0AA39AL55-F1
#
_cell.length_a   1.000
_cell.length_b   1.000
_cell.length_c   1.000
_cell.angle_alpha   90.00
_cell.angle_beta   90.00
_cell.angle_gamma   90.00
#
_symmetry.space_group_name_H-M   'P 1'
#
loop_
_entity.id
_entity.type
_entity.pdbx_description
1 polymer ?
#
loop_
_entity_poly.entity_id
_entity_poly.type
_entity_poly.pdbx_seq_one_letter_code
_entity_poly.pdbx_strand_id
1 'polypeptide(L)'
;MQLRQFFPYALDDIVDIVLAIQVNIFKCGGIAIGVCISHKVADALSVFMFVNGWAAVARWDTDMVCPQFGLAILFPPINLSGFNPITGMTKEKILTKRFVFSASRLAALRENTTEDLPRRPPRIEALSAFICSRFKRVYTILHVVNLHTRMEPPLHENYFGNIVRFAITTPCMDGMKEGQCHALHLNFLKERAEKFTKGEIESFRFTSLSSLPFRNLVVFMDSSGSNGGIEAWINFDGEA
;
A
#
# COMPACT_ATOMS: atom_id res chain seq x y z
N MET A 1 18.38 3.26 -10.40
CA MET A 1 19.04 2.58 -9.26
C MET A 1 18.30 1.28 -9.00
N GLN A 2 18.96 0.13 -9.18
CA GLN A 2 18.32 -1.16 -8.87
C GLN A 2 18.39 -1.37 -7.36
N LEU A 3 17.29 -1.06 -6.66
CA LEU A 3 17.19 -1.18 -5.20
C LEU A 3 17.36 -2.62 -4.69
N ARG A 4 17.20 -3.61 -5.58
CA ARG A 4 17.26 -5.05 -5.25
C ARG A 4 18.59 -5.48 -4.65
N GLN A 5 19.70 -4.84 -5.02
CA GLN A 5 21.03 -5.18 -4.53
C GLN A 5 21.25 -4.85 -3.04
N PHE A 6 20.34 -4.08 -2.43
CA PHE A 6 20.44 -3.67 -1.03
C PHE A 6 19.63 -4.54 -0.06
N PHE A 7 18.93 -5.56 -0.57
CA PHE A 7 18.17 -6.49 0.25
C PHE A 7 18.96 -7.76 0.58
N PRO A 8 18.76 -8.33 1.78
CA PRO A 8 19.47 -9.53 2.28
C PRO A 8 19.32 -10.77 1.39
N TYR A 9 18.27 -10.85 0.58
CA TYR A 9 17.97 -12.01 -0.27
C TYR A 9 17.25 -11.60 -1.55
N ALA A 10 17.26 -12.49 -2.55
CA ALA A 10 16.30 -12.42 -3.63
C ALA A 10 14.89 -12.63 -3.04
N LEU A 11 13.95 -11.75 -3.39
CA LEU A 11 12.58 -11.78 -2.87
C LEU A 11 11.85 -13.10 -3.22
N ASP A 12 12.40 -13.86 -4.17
CA ASP A 12 11.78 -15.06 -4.73
C ASP A 12 12.04 -16.35 -3.93
N ASP A 13 13.04 -16.35 -3.03
CA ASP A 13 13.55 -17.57 -2.38
C ASP A 13 13.14 -17.71 -0.89
N ILE A 14 12.32 -16.80 -0.37
CA ILE A 14 12.03 -16.71 1.07
C ILE A 14 10.62 -17.16 1.38
N VAL A 15 10.47 -18.38 1.90
CA VAL A 15 9.15 -18.88 2.35
C VAL A 15 8.96 -18.73 3.87
N ASP A 16 10.05 -18.69 4.66
CA ASP A 16 10.00 -18.86 6.12
C ASP A 16 10.81 -17.84 6.96
N ILE A 17 11.41 -16.82 6.36
CA ILE A 17 12.10 -15.77 7.13
C ILE A 17 11.11 -14.67 7.53
N VAL A 18 11.00 -14.39 8.83
CA VAL A 18 10.11 -13.36 9.39
C VAL A 18 10.69 -11.96 9.22
N LEU A 19 11.99 -11.78 9.51
CA LEU A 19 12.71 -10.52 9.44
C LEU A 19 14.13 -10.78 8.93
N ALA A 20 14.58 -9.95 7.99
CA ALA A 20 15.97 -9.88 7.54
C ALA A 20 16.38 -8.42 7.37
N ILE A 21 17.59 -8.09 7.79
CA ILE A 21 18.14 -6.73 7.74
C ILE A 21 19.52 -6.78 7.08
N GLN A 22 19.78 -5.91 6.12
CA GLN A 22 21.09 -5.72 5.50
C GLN A 22 21.55 -4.28 5.66
N VAL A 23 22.78 -4.09 6.15
CA VAL A 23 23.43 -2.78 6.23
C VAL A 23 24.46 -2.68 5.10
N ASN A 24 24.32 -1.66 4.27
CA ASN A 24 25.18 -1.41 3.12
C ASN A 24 25.95 -0.12 3.35
N ILE A 25 27.27 -0.20 3.43
CA ILE A 25 28.15 0.95 3.62
C ILE A 25 28.84 1.26 2.29
N PHE A 26 28.63 2.45 1.76
CA PHE A 26 29.22 2.89 0.50
C PHE A 26 30.64 3.41 0.73
N LYS A 27 31.48 3.36 -0.30
CA LYS A 27 32.86 3.90 -0.26
C LYS A 27 32.92 5.38 0.14
N CYS A 28 31.85 6.14 -0.12
CA CYS A 28 31.72 7.54 0.30
C CYS A 28 31.29 7.73 1.77
N GLY A 29 31.14 6.65 2.54
CA GLY A 29 30.66 6.68 3.93
C GLY A 29 29.14 6.73 4.08
N GLY A 30 28.38 6.87 2.99
CA GLY A 30 26.92 6.75 3.02
C GLY A 30 26.48 5.35 3.49
N ILE A 31 25.28 5.26 4.07
CA ILE A 31 24.70 3.99 4.53
C ILE A 31 23.30 3.80 3.93
N ALA A 32 23.01 2.60 3.45
CA ALA A 32 21.65 2.15 3.11
C ALA A 32 21.29 0.90 3.92
N ILE A 33 20.15 0.93 4.59
CA ILE A 33 19.65 -0.21 5.37
C ILE A 33 18.45 -0.80 4.64
N GLY A 34 18.56 -2.06 4.22
CA GLY A 34 17.46 -2.85 3.69
C GLY A 34 16.78 -3.61 4.81
N VAL A 35 15.46 -3.43 4.97
CA VAL A 35 14.64 -4.16 5.94
C VAL A 35 13.59 -4.97 5.18
N CYS A 36 13.59 -6.27 5.41
CA CYS A 36 12.63 -7.21 4.83
C CYS A 36 11.84 -7.87 5.96
N ILE A 37 10.53 -7.59 6.04
CA ILE A 37 9.63 -8.23 6.98
C ILE A 37 8.58 -9.02 6.20
N SER A 38 8.30 -10.24 6.66
CA SER A 38 7.28 -11.09 6.08
C SER A 38 5.90 -10.44 6.24
N HIS A 39 5.21 -10.22 5.12
CA HIS A 39 3.84 -9.71 5.15
C HIS A 39 2.88 -10.66 5.88
N LYS A 40 3.26 -11.94 6.12
CA LYS A 40 2.48 -12.87 6.95
C LYS A 40 2.25 -12.32 8.37
N VAL A 41 3.19 -11.53 8.88
CA VAL A 41 3.17 -11.06 10.28
C VAL A 41 2.99 -9.56 10.45
N ALA A 42 3.16 -8.76 9.40
CA ALA A 42 3.15 -7.30 9.51
C ALA A 42 2.61 -6.63 8.25
N ASP A 43 1.70 -5.66 8.42
CA ASP A 43 1.37 -4.69 7.40
C ASP A 43 2.38 -3.52 7.38
N ALA A 44 2.19 -2.57 6.46
CA ALA A 44 3.07 -1.41 6.32
C ALA A 44 3.17 -0.56 7.60
N LEU A 45 2.05 -0.39 8.34
CA LEU A 45 2.04 0.36 9.60
C LEU A 45 2.94 -0.33 10.64
N SER A 46 2.81 -1.65 10.75
CA SER A 46 3.64 -2.48 11.63
C SER A 46 5.13 -2.43 11.27
N VAL A 47 5.46 -2.40 9.96
CA VAL A 47 6.85 -2.20 9.50
C VAL A 47 7.39 -0.84 9.93
N PHE A 48 6.63 0.24 9.73
CA PHE A 48 7.05 1.58 10.18
C PHE A 48 7.21 1.66 11.69
N MET A 49 6.31 1.03 12.45
CA MET A 49 6.40 0.93 13.90
C MET A 49 7.70 0.25 14.33
N PHE A 50 8.06 -0.87 13.70
CA PHE A 50 9.33 -1.56 13.96
C PHE A 50 10.54 -0.67 13.65
N VAL A 51 10.59 -0.05 12.47
CA VAL A 51 11.74 0.78 12.07
C VAL A 51 11.87 2.02 12.96
N ASN A 52 10.75 2.67 13.30
CA ASN A 52 10.74 3.83 14.19
C ASN A 52 11.17 3.46 15.61
N GLY A 53 10.65 2.34 16.15
CA GLY A 53 11.05 1.82 17.46
C GLY A 53 12.54 1.44 17.48
N TRP A 54 13.03 0.76 16.45
CA TRP A 54 14.45 0.42 16.34
C TRP A 54 15.34 1.68 16.31
N ALA A 55 14.94 2.69 15.54
CA ALA A 55 15.67 3.95 15.47
C ALA A 55 15.62 4.73 16.79
N ALA A 56 14.49 4.70 17.51
CA ALA A 56 14.34 5.30 18.83
C ALA A 56 15.27 4.66 19.85
N VAL A 57 15.29 3.32 19.92
CA VAL A 57 16.20 2.55 20.80
C VAL A 57 17.66 2.86 20.47
N ALA A 58 18.03 2.91 19.19
CA ALA A 58 19.39 3.25 18.77
C ALA A 58 19.82 4.68 19.18
N ARG A 59 18.86 5.59 19.40
CA ARG A 59 19.09 6.95 19.89
C ARG A 59 18.94 7.09 21.41
N TRP A 60 18.69 6.00 22.13
CA TRP A 60 18.40 6.02 23.58
C TRP A 60 17.16 6.86 23.94
N ASP A 61 16.19 6.91 23.03
CA ASP A 61 14.93 7.61 23.26
C ASP A 61 14.04 6.82 24.24
N THR A 62 13.37 7.53 25.15
CA THR A 62 12.53 6.94 26.19
C THR A 62 11.05 6.96 25.86
N ASP A 63 10.62 7.75 24.87
CA ASP A 63 9.22 7.87 24.46
C ASP A 63 8.89 6.89 23.32
N MET A 64 8.96 5.59 23.61
CA MET A 64 8.71 4.54 22.64
C MET A 64 7.28 4.02 22.72
N VAL A 65 6.58 4.04 21.58
CA VAL A 65 5.30 3.34 21.42
C VAL A 65 5.56 1.83 21.35
N CYS A 66 5.14 1.10 22.38
CA CYS A 66 5.26 -0.36 22.42
C CYS A 66 4.20 -1.03 21.52
N PRO A 67 4.60 -2.00 20.68
CA PRO A 67 3.67 -2.78 19.89
C PRO A 67 2.75 -3.63 20.77
N GLN A 68 1.47 -3.69 20.44
CA GLN A 68 0.47 -4.54 21.09
C GLN A 68 0.19 -5.78 20.24
N PHE A 69 0.42 -6.96 20.83
CA PHE A 69 0.11 -8.24 20.19
C PHE A 69 -1.18 -8.80 20.77
N GLY A 70 -2.31 -8.46 20.14
CA GLY A 70 -3.64 -8.90 20.60
C GLY A 70 -4.60 -9.30 19.49
N LEU A 71 -4.14 -9.31 18.23
CA LEU A 71 -5.04 -9.53 17.09
C LEU A 71 -5.69 -10.91 17.07
N ALA A 72 -5.04 -11.94 17.62
CA ALA A 72 -5.64 -13.27 17.73
C ALA A 72 -6.85 -13.31 18.69
N ILE A 73 -6.98 -12.34 19.60
CA ILE A 73 -8.14 -12.20 20.49
C ILE A 73 -9.31 -11.58 19.72
N LEU A 74 -9.02 -10.59 18.89
CA LEU A 74 -10.02 -9.89 18.07
C LEU A 74 -10.45 -10.72 16.85
N PHE A 75 -9.52 -11.48 16.29
CA PHE A 75 -9.68 -12.32 15.10
C PHE A 75 -9.19 -13.73 15.44
N PRO A 76 -10.03 -14.58 16.07
CA PRO A 76 -9.66 -15.93 16.44
C PRO A 76 -9.15 -16.73 15.23
N PRO A 77 -8.10 -17.55 15.40
CA PRO A 77 -7.57 -18.36 14.32
C PRO A 77 -8.63 -19.28 13.71
N ILE A 78 -8.76 -19.26 12.39
CA ILE A 78 -9.62 -20.17 11.64
C ILE A 78 -8.73 -21.24 11.01
N ASN A 79 -9.21 -22.48 10.98
CA ASN A 79 -8.51 -23.55 10.26
C ASN A 79 -8.55 -23.25 8.74
N LEU A 80 -7.38 -23.00 8.17
CA LEU A 80 -7.18 -22.70 6.75
C LEU A 80 -6.60 -23.92 5.99
N SER A 81 -6.83 -25.14 6.45
CA SER A 81 -6.40 -26.35 5.74
C SER A 81 -6.92 -26.36 4.30
N GLY A 82 -6.01 -26.57 3.34
CA GLY A 82 -6.31 -26.49 1.91
C GLY A 82 -6.24 -25.08 1.29
N PHE A 83 -6.09 -24.03 2.10
CA PHE A 83 -5.81 -22.68 1.60
C PHE A 83 -4.30 -22.53 1.38
N ASN A 84 -3.88 -22.47 0.11
CA ASN A 84 -2.51 -22.13 -0.25
C ASN A 84 -2.45 -20.64 -0.64
N PRO A 85 -1.94 -19.74 0.22
CA PRO A 85 -1.79 -18.34 -0.11
C PRO A 85 -0.61 -18.06 -1.07
N ILE A 86 0.14 -19.06 -1.52
CA ILE A 86 1.27 -18.84 -2.41
C ILE A 86 0.74 -18.57 -3.82
N THR A 87 0.58 -17.31 -4.17
CA THR A 87 0.59 -16.87 -5.57
C THR A 87 2.05 -16.68 -5.96
N GLY A 88 2.53 -17.49 -6.91
CA GLY A 88 3.92 -17.41 -7.36
C GLY A 88 4.28 -16.00 -7.83
N MET A 89 5.50 -15.57 -7.52
CA MET A 89 6.05 -14.33 -8.07
C MET A 89 6.20 -14.49 -9.58
N THR A 90 5.66 -13.55 -10.34
CA THR A 90 5.93 -13.49 -11.77
C THR A 90 7.41 -13.16 -11.93
N LYS A 91 8.19 -14.05 -12.57
CA LYS A 91 9.62 -13.85 -12.86
C LYS A 91 9.89 -12.76 -13.91
N GLU A 92 8.90 -11.93 -14.17
CA GLU A 92 8.95 -10.92 -15.21
C GLU A 92 9.80 -9.75 -14.73
N LYS A 93 10.56 -9.18 -15.66
CA LYS A 93 11.34 -7.97 -15.40
C LYS A 93 10.36 -6.82 -15.19
N ILE A 94 10.26 -6.34 -13.96
CA ILE A 94 9.41 -5.19 -13.60
C ILE A 94 10.29 -3.96 -13.42
N LEU A 95 9.95 -2.87 -14.10
CA LEU A 95 10.57 -1.57 -13.91
C LEU A 95 9.71 -0.71 -12.99
N THR A 96 10.18 -0.47 -11.77
CA THR A 96 9.54 0.49 -10.86
C THR A 96 10.07 1.89 -11.14
N LYS A 97 9.20 2.85 -11.47
CA LYS A 97 9.54 4.27 -11.55
C LYS A 97 8.84 5.06 -10.45
N ARG A 98 9.54 6.06 -9.92
CA ARG A 98 9.02 7.00 -8.93
C ARG A 98 8.62 8.31 -9.61
N PHE A 99 7.41 8.76 -9.35
CA PHE A 99 6.88 10.05 -9.77
C PHE A 99 6.55 10.89 -8.55
N VAL A 100 6.99 12.15 -8.55
CA VAL A 100 6.75 13.07 -7.44
C VAL A 100 5.70 14.09 -7.86
N PHE A 101 4.62 14.17 -7.08
CA PHE A 101 3.53 15.12 -7.27
C PHE A 101 3.57 16.15 -6.14
N SER A 102 3.80 17.41 -6.50
CA SER A 102 3.77 18.53 -5.55
C SER A 102 2.35 18.78 -5.02
N ALA A 103 2.22 19.39 -3.84
CA ALA A 103 0.92 19.81 -3.33
C ALA A 103 0.15 20.72 -4.29
N SER A 104 0.83 21.62 -5.02
CA SER A 104 0.20 22.48 -6.03
C SER A 104 -0.41 21.67 -7.18
N ARG A 105 0.28 20.63 -7.66
CA ARG A 105 -0.26 19.73 -8.69
C ARG A 105 -1.42 18.90 -8.17
N LEU A 106 -1.33 18.41 -6.93
CA LEU A 106 -2.42 17.69 -6.28
C LEU A 106 -3.65 18.58 -6.08
N ALA A 107 -3.45 19.85 -5.73
CA ALA A 107 -4.54 20.83 -5.63
C ALA A 107 -5.22 21.03 -6.98
N ALA A 108 -4.45 21.25 -8.06
CA ALA A 108 -5.01 21.38 -9.41
C ALA A 108 -5.79 20.13 -9.87
N LEU A 109 -5.28 18.93 -9.57
CA LEU A 109 -5.99 17.67 -9.85
C LEU A 109 -7.34 17.56 -9.13
N ARG A 110 -7.47 18.17 -7.94
CA ARG A 110 -8.71 18.18 -7.15
C ARG A 110 -9.69 19.26 -7.58
N GLU A 111 -9.24 20.26 -8.32
CA GLU A 111 -10.12 21.31 -8.90
C GLU A 111 -10.67 20.89 -10.27
N ASN A 112 -9.91 20.11 -11.05
CA ASN A 112 -10.30 19.64 -12.38
C ASN A 112 -11.37 18.52 -12.37
N THR A 113 -11.96 18.22 -11.23
CA THR A 113 -13.02 17.21 -11.09
C THR A 113 -14.39 17.88 -11.25
N THR A 114 -15.18 17.38 -12.20
CA THR A 114 -16.48 17.93 -12.63
C THR A 114 -17.42 18.26 -11.47
N GLU A 115 -18.24 19.31 -11.65
CA GLU A 115 -19.16 19.90 -10.66
C GLU A 115 -20.17 18.90 -10.03
N ASP A 116 -20.35 17.71 -10.62
CA ASP A 116 -21.29 16.68 -10.15
C ASP A 116 -20.85 15.92 -8.88
N LEU A 117 -19.74 16.27 -8.24
CA LEU A 117 -19.28 15.56 -7.04
C LEU A 117 -19.83 16.18 -5.75
N PRO A 118 -20.47 15.38 -4.86
CA PRO A 118 -21.03 15.87 -3.61
C PRO A 118 -19.99 16.32 -2.57
N ARG A 119 -18.70 16.05 -2.80
CA ARG A 119 -17.60 16.58 -1.98
C ARG A 119 -16.32 16.67 -2.79
N ARG A 120 -15.43 17.59 -2.42
CA ARG A 120 -14.06 17.65 -2.96
C ARG A 120 -13.32 16.34 -2.66
N PRO A 121 -12.70 15.67 -3.67
CA PRO A 121 -11.99 14.42 -3.44
C PRO A 121 -10.74 14.65 -2.57
N PRO A 122 -10.30 13.65 -1.76
CA PRO A 122 -9.01 13.64 -1.09
C PRO A 122 -7.88 13.50 -2.12
N ARG A 123 -6.67 13.90 -1.72
CA ARG A 123 -5.48 13.91 -2.60
C ARG A 123 -5.21 12.56 -3.27
N ILE A 124 -5.37 11.46 -2.51
CA ILE A 124 -5.12 10.10 -3.00
C ILE A 124 -6.16 9.68 -4.05
N GLU A 125 -7.44 9.99 -3.86
CA GLU A 125 -8.48 9.62 -4.83
C GLU A 125 -8.30 10.36 -6.16
N ALA A 126 -8.04 11.68 -6.10
CA ALA A 126 -7.79 12.50 -7.28
C ALA A 126 -6.54 12.03 -8.05
N LEU A 127 -5.44 11.76 -7.33
CA LEU A 127 -4.21 11.25 -7.95
C LEU A 127 -4.40 9.85 -8.54
N SER A 128 -5.13 8.97 -7.85
CA SER A 128 -5.46 7.62 -8.34
C SER A 128 -6.20 7.70 -9.67
N ALA A 129 -7.27 8.49 -9.73
CA ALA A 129 -8.04 8.66 -10.95
C ALA A 129 -7.22 9.28 -12.10
N PHE A 130 -6.39 10.28 -11.80
CA PHE A 130 -5.49 10.86 -12.79
C PHE A 130 -4.53 9.80 -13.36
N ILE A 131 -3.90 8.99 -12.53
CA ILE A 131 -2.99 7.93 -12.98
C ILE A 131 -3.76 6.88 -13.79
N CYS A 132 -4.94 6.49 -13.32
CA CYS A 132 -5.83 5.53 -13.97
C CYS A 132 -6.27 5.98 -15.38
N SER A 133 -6.53 7.27 -15.58
CA SER A 133 -6.85 7.84 -16.90
C SER A 133 -5.77 7.64 -17.97
N ARG A 134 -4.51 7.41 -17.56
CA ARG A 134 -3.38 7.23 -18.47
C ARG A 134 -3.20 5.77 -18.90
N PHE A 135 -3.90 4.84 -18.27
CA PHE A 135 -3.91 3.44 -18.69
C PHE A 135 -4.96 3.22 -19.79
N LYS A 136 -4.52 2.71 -20.94
CA LYS A 136 -5.35 2.50 -22.15
C LYS A 136 -6.06 1.14 -22.22
N ARG A 137 -5.97 0.31 -21.17
CA ARG A 137 -6.56 -1.05 -21.11
C ARG A 137 -7.48 -1.17 -19.91
N VAL A 138 -8.33 -2.19 -19.86
CA VAL A 138 -9.07 -2.54 -18.63
C VAL A 138 -8.06 -2.77 -17.50
N TYR A 139 -8.22 -2.04 -16.41
CA TYR A 139 -7.39 -2.16 -15.22
C TYR A 139 -8.28 -2.36 -14.00
N THR A 140 -7.74 -3.06 -13.00
CA THR A 140 -8.36 -3.20 -11.69
C THR A 140 -7.52 -2.39 -10.71
N ILE A 141 -8.14 -1.43 -10.03
CA ILE A 141 -7.52 -0.67 -8.97
C ILE A 141 -7.69 -1.44 -7.67
N LEU A 142 -6.59 -1.68 -6.96
CA LEU A 142 -6.58 -2.28 -5.63
C LEU A 142 -6.06 -1.25 -4.62
N HIS A 143 -6.94 -0.73 -3.77
CA HIS A 143 -6.57 0.16 -2.67
C HIS A 143 -6.41 -0.64 -1.39
N VAL A 144 -5.22 -0.60 -0.78
CA VAL A 144 -5.01 -1.15 0.56
C VAL A 144 -5.45 -0.12 1.59
N VAL A 145 -6.42 -0.48 2.41
CA VAL A 145 -7.05 0.38 3.41
C VAL A 145 -6.63 -0.08 4.79
N ASN A 146 -6.03 0.83 5.57
CA ASN A 146 -5.76 0.63 6.98
C ASN A 146 -7.09 0.52 7.76
N LEU A 147 -7.35 -0.61 8.42
CA LEU A 147 -8.57 -0.81 9.19
C LEU A 147 -8.46 -0.38 10.65
N HIS A 148 -7.27 -0.11 11.20
CA HIS A 148 -7.10 0.24 12.62
C HIS A 148 -8.08 1.35 13.05
N THR A 149 -8.06 2.47 12.34
CA THR A 149 -8.89 3.65 12.64
C THR A 149 -10.33 3.54 12.13
N ARG A 150 -10.70 2.41 11.51
CA ARG A 150 -12.01 2.19 10.87
C ARG A 150 -12.84 1.09 11.53
N MET A 151 -12.32 0.46 12.58
CA MET A 151 -13.08 -0.47 13.41
C MET A 151 -14.00 0.28 14.37
N GLU A 152 -15.00 -0.42 14.90
CA GLU A 152 -15.89 0.09 15.95
C GLU A 152 -15.81 -0.85 17.17
N PRO A 153 -15.16 -0.42 18.28
CA PRO A 153 -14.43 0.85 18.43
C PRO A 153 -13.12 0.89 17.60
N PRO A 154 -12.57 2.07 17.30
CA PRO A 154 -11.28 2.19 16.61
C PRO A 154 -10.16 1.51 17.37
N LEU A 155 -9.34 0.72 16.67
CA LEU A 155 -8.14 0.14 17.24
C LEU A 155 -7.00 1.16 17.25
N HIS A 156 -6.20 1.11 18.29
CA HIS A 156 -5.02 1.95 18.39
C HIS A 156 -3.98 1.56 17.32
N GLU A 157 -3.20 2.53 16.84
CA GLU A 157 -2.21 2.32 15.76
C GLU A 157 -1.00 1.49 16.20
N ASN A 158 -0.83 1.24 17.50
CA ASN A 158 0.24 0.41 18.04
C ASN A 158 -0.07 -1.10 18.02
N TYR A 159 -1.25 -1.53 17.57
CA TYR A 159 -1.48 -2.96 17.34
C TYR A 159 -0.53 -3.45 16.23
N PHE A 160 0.22 -4.51 16.52
CA PHE A 160 1.15 -5.07 15.56
C PHE A 160 0.49 -6.23 14.82
N GLY A 161 0.57 -6.23 13.49
CA GLY A 161 0.10 -7.30 12.65
C GLY A 161 -0.48 -6.81 11.33
N ASN A 162 -1.36 -7.61 10.73
CA ASN A 162 -2.07 -7.23 9.52
C ASN A 162 -3.50 -6.81 9.89
N ILE A 163 -3.82 -5.52 9.78
CA ILE A 163 -5.21 -5.04 9.89
C ILE A 163 -5.53 -4.18 8.67
N VAL A 164 -5.58 -4.85 7.52
CA VAL A 164 -5.78 -4.22 6.22
C VAL A 164 -6.93 -4.86 5.46
N ARG A 165 -7.61 -4.05 4.63
CA ARG A 165 -8.59 -4.55 3.66
C ARG A 165 -8.35 -3.94 2.30
N PHE A 166 -8.70 -4.68 1.26
CA PHE A 166 -8.63 -4.18 -0.10
C PHE A 166 -9.96 -3.59 -0.54
N ALA A 167 -9.94 -2.38 -1.10
CA ALA A 167 -11.01 -1.84 -1.92
C ALA A 167 -10.64 -2.02 -3.39
N ILE A 168 -11.39 -2.89 -4.09
CA ILE A 168 -11.14 -3.24 -5.49
C ILE A 168 -12.07 -2.43 -6.38
N THR A 169 -11.60 -1.78 -7.43
CA THR A 169 -12.47 -1.11 -8.42
C THR A 169 -12.08 -1.50 -9.83
N THR A 170 -13.06 -1.93 -10.62
CA THR A 170 -12.86 -2.27 -12.04
C THR A 170 -13.67 -1.30 -12.89
N PRO A 171 -13.09 -0.18 -13.36
CA PRO A 171 -13.80 0.71 -14.26
C PRO A 171 -14.07 0.02 -15.61
N CYS A 172 -15.34 0.03 -16.03
CA CYS A 172 -15.71 -0.31 -17.40
C CYS A 172 -15.29 0.85 -18.30
N MET A 173 -14.33 0.63 -19.20
CA MET A 173 -13.72 1.69 -20.01
C MET A 173 -14.28 1.78 -21.43
N ASP A 174 -15.48 1.26 -21.70
CA ASP A 174 -16.10 1.46 -23.01
C ASP A 174 -16.61 2.91 -23.16
N GLY A 175 -15.86 3.73 -23.91
CA GLY A 175 -16.30 5.03 -24.42
C GLY A 175 -16.38 6.20 -23.44
N MET A 176 -15.88 6.07 -22.20
CA MET A 176 -16.03 7.11 -21.16
C MET A 176 -14.98 8.22 -21.23
N LYS A 177 -15.42 9.47 -20.99
CA LYS A 177 -14.56 10.66 -20.85
C LYS A 177 -13.89 10.69 -19.46
N GLU A 178 -12.71 11.30 -19.36
CA GLU A 178 -11.81 11.32 -18.18
C GLU A 178 -12.51 11.68 -16.85
N GLY A 179 -13.52 12.57 -16.86
CA GLY A 179 -14.30 12.94 -15.66
C GLY A 179 -15.31 11.88 -15.17
N GLN A 180 -15.81 11.01 -16.06
CA GLN A 180 -16.80 9.97 -15.71
C GLN A 180 -16.15 8.77 -15.00
N CYS A 181 -14.91 8.43 -15.38
CA CYS A 181 -14.12 7.41 -14.70
C CYS A 181 -13.85 7.79 -13.23
N HIS A 182 -13.64 9.08 -12.96
CA HIS A 182 -13.43 9.59 -11.63
C HIS A 182 -14.68 9.46 -10.75
N ALA A 183 -15.85 9.86 -11.25
CA ALA A 183 -17.12 9.74 -10.51
C ALA A 183 -17.50 8.28 -10.19
N LEU A 184 -17.29 7.36 -11.14
CA LEU A 184 -17.53 5.92 -10.94
C LEU A 184 -16.61 5.33 -9.87
N HIS A 185 -15.31 5.64 -9.92
CA HIS A 185 -14.35 5.17 -8.93
C HIS A 185 -14.70 5.65 -7.53
N LEU A 186 -15.12 6.92 -7.40
CA LEU A 186 -15.49 7.52 -6.14
C LEU A 186 -16.77 6.98 -5.53
N ASN A 187 -17.84 6.86 -6.34
CA ASN A 187 -19.12 6.30 -5.88
C ASN A 187 -18.93 4.87 -5.42
N PHE A 188 -18.08 4.12 -6.12
CA PHE A 188 -17.75 2.76 -5.77
C PHE A 188 -16.95 2.63 -4.45
N LEU A 189 -15.92 3.45 -4.25
CA LEU A 189 -15.16 3.48 -2.98
C LEU A 189 -16.07 3.81 -1.79
N LYS A 190 -17.04 4.72 -1.97
CA LYS A 190 -18.04 5.06 -0.95
C LYS A 190 -18.99 3.89 -0.66
N GLU A 191 -19.59 3.31 -1.69
CA GLU A 191 -20.55 2.21 -1.53
C GLU A 191 -19.92 1.00 -0.81
N ARG A 192 -18.65 0.67 -1.13
CA ARG A 192 -17.93 -0.40 -0.43
C ARG A 192 -17.54 -0.05 1.00
N ALA A 193 -17.21 1.21 1.28
CA ALA A 193 -16.96 1.67 2.64
C ALA A 193 -18.24 1.58 3.50
N GLU A 194 -19.41 1.90 2.93
CA GLU A 194 -20.71 1.85 3.59
C GLU A 194 -21.27 0.44 3.78
N LYS A 195 -21.05 -0.49 2.83
CA LYS A 195 -21.43 -1.91 3.01
C LYS A 195 -20.65 -2.56 4.15
N PHE A 196 -19.41 -2.13 4.39
CA PHE A 196 -18.59 -2.64 5.48
C PHE A 196 -19.04 -2.18 6.87
N THR A 197 -19.42 -0.91 7.04
CA THR A 197 -20.00 -0.43 8.31
C THR A 197 -21.33 -1.11 8.65
N LYS A 198 -21.99 -1.73 7.66
CA LYS A 198 -23.20 -2.54 7.84
C LYS A 198 -22.94 -4.03 8.08
N GLY A 199 -21.68 -4.45 8.22
CA GLY A 199 -21.32 -5.84 8.53
C GLY A 199 -21.41 -6.81 7.34
N GLU A 200 -21.60 -6.30 6.12
CA GLU A 200 -21.60 -7.14 4.91
C GLU A 200 -20.15 -7.46 4.52
N ILE A 201 -19.65 -8.60 5.00
CA ILE A 201 -18.31 -9.11 4.71
C ILE A 201 -18.36 -9.98 3.46
N GLU A 202 -18.06 -9.39 2.30
CA GLU A 202 -17.58 -10.18 1.17
C GLU A 202 -16.09 -10.50 1.37
N SER A 203 -15.79 -11.81 1.48
CA SER A 203 -14.43 -12.36 1.50
C SER A 203 -13.87 -12.37 0.09
N PHE A 204 -12.84 -11.55 -0.16
CA PHE A 204 -12.06 -11.60 -1.39
C PHE A 204 -10.70 -12.25 -1.09
N ARG A 205 -10.33 -13.24 -1.90
CA ARG A 205 -9.10 -14.02 -1.77
C ARG A 205 -7.93 -13.27 -2.38
N PHE A 206 -6.94 -12.83 -1.60
CA PHE A 206 -5.56 -12.57 -2.05
C PHE A 206 -4.60 -12.50 -0.84
N THR A 207 -3.30 -12.66 -1.11
CA THR A 207 -2.35 -13.30 -0.21
C THR A 207 -1.19 -12.37 0.21
N SER A 208 -0.58 -12.65 1.36
CA SER A 208 0.45 -11.80 1.97
C SER A 208 1.83 -12.05 1.36
N LEU A 209 2.24 -11.24 0.39
CA LEU A 209 3.63 -11.13 -0.04
C LEU A 209 4.04 -9.66 -0.16
N SER A 210 5.12 -9.29 0.55
CA SER A 210 5.73 -7.95 0.58
C SER A 210 6.72 -7.70 -0.55
N SER A 211 6.71 -8.52 -1.59
CA SER A 211 6.94 -8.06 -2.95
C SER A 211 5.57 -8.13 -3.64
N LEU A 212 5.07 -7.01 -4.13
CA LEU A 212 3.90 -7.00 -4.98
C LEU A 212 4.42 -6.91 -6.43
N PRO A 213 4.93 -8.00 -7.05
CA PRO A 213 5.39 -8.00 -8.44
C PRO A 213 4.19 -7.97 -9.40
N PHE A 214 3.11 -7.31 -9.01
CA PHE A 214 1.97 -7.10 -9.87
C PHE A 214 2.35 -6.00 -10.87
N ARG A 215 2.14 -6.30 -12.15
CA ARG A 215 2.16 -5.29 -13.20
C ARG A 215 1.15 -4.20 -12.86
N ASN A 216 1.48 -2.94 -13.15
CA ASN A 216 0.61 -1.78 -12.90
C ASN A 216 0.27 -1.55 -11.42
N LEU A 217 1.06 -2.10 -10.48
CA LEU A 217 0.96 -1.70 -9.09
C LEU A 217 1.35 -0.21 -8.95
N VAL A 218 0.52 0.53 -8.23
CA VAL A 218 0.78 1.91 -7.83
C VAL A 218 0.79 1.98 -6.31
N VAL A 219 1.91 2.41 -5.74
CA VAL A 219 2.03 2.68 -4.30
C VAL A 219 2.17 4.18 -4.09
N PHE A 220 1.31 4.75 -3.25
CA PHE A 220 1.40 6.14 -2.83
C PHE A 220 2.07 6.25 -1.47
N MET A 221 3.04 7.15 -1.36
CA MET A 221 3.66 7.53 -0.09
C MET A 221 3.59 9.05 0.04
N ASP A 222 3.21 9.57 1.21
CA ASP A 222 3.33 11.00 1.48
C ASP A 222 4.82 11.39 1.39
N SER A 223 5.10 12.48 0.68
CA SER A 223 6.47 13.00 0.58
C SER A 223 6.81 13.69 1.91
N SER A 224 7.83 13.19 2.60
CA SER A 224 8.29 13.69 3.91
C SER A 224 8.93 15.08 3.88
N GLY A 225 9.00 15.74 2.72
CA GLY A 225 9.37 17.15 2.64
C GLY A 225 8.17 18.05 2.97
N SER A 226 8.42 19.15 3.68
CA SER A 226 7.47 20.17 4.21
C SER A 226 6.39 20.74 3.28
N ASN A 227 6.27 20.24 2.04
CA ASN A 227 5.35 20.72 1.02
C ASN A 227 4.16 19.78 0.75
N GLY A 228 3.93 18.73 1.54
CA GLY A 228 2.68 17.93 1.51
C GLY A 228 2.36 17.27 0.16
N GLY A 229 3.39 16.86 -0.59
CA GLY A 229 3.27 16.15 -1.86
C GLY A 229 3.07 14.64 -1.70
N ILE A 230 2.85 13.93 -2.81
CA ILE A 230 2.74 12.46 -2.86
C ILE A 230 3.78 11.91 -3.82
N GLU A 231 4.50 10.87 -3.40
CA GLU A 231 5.30 10.03 -4.28
C GLU A 231 4.48 8.83 -4.75
N ALA A 232 4.35 8.67 -6.07
CA ALA A 232 3.75 7.50 -6.68
C ALA A 232 4.83 6.59 -7.25
N TRP A 233 4.90 5.36 -6.77
CA TRP A 233 5.80 4.33 -7.26
C TRP A 233 5.00 3.37 -8.14
N ILE A 234 5.33 3.32 -9.42
CA ILE A 234 4.55 2.59 -10.44
C ILE A 234 5.41 1.51 -11.08
N ASN A 235 4.89 0.28 -11.10
CA ASN A 235 5.49 -0.87 -11.77
C ASN A 235 5.07 -0.94 -13.25
N PHE A 236 6.04 -0.88 -14.15
CA PHE A 236 5.89 -1.04 -15.60
C PHE A 236 6.49 -2.37 -16.08
N ASP A 237 6.08 -2.79 -17.26
CA ASP A 237 6.76 -3.84 -18.01
C ASP A 237 8.22 -3.41 -18.24
N GLY A 238 9.16 -4.26 -17.83
CA GLY A 238 10.54 -4.15 -18.24
C GLY A 238 10.68 -4.70 -19.64
N GLU A 239 10.93 -3.83 -20.62
CA GLU A 239 11.37 -4.29 -21.94
C GLU A 239 12.58 -5.21 -21.76
N ALA A 240 12.56 -6.33 -22.49
CA ALA A 240 13.59 -7.35 -22.49
C ALA A 240 14.94 -6.72 -22.85
#